data_AF-A0A966SUN2-F1
#
_entry.id   AF-A0A966SUN2-F1
#
_cell.length_a   1.000
_cell.length_b   1.000
_cell.length_c   1.000
_cell.angle_alpha   90.00
_cell.angle_beta   90.00
_cell.angle_gamma   90.00
#
_symmetry.space_group_name_H-M   'P 1'
#
loop_
_entity.id
_entity.type
_entity.pdbx_description
1 polymer ?
#
loop_
_entity_poly.entity_id
_entity_poly.type
_entity_poly.pdbx_seq_one_letter_code
_entity_poly.pdbx_strand_id
1 'polypeptide(L)'
;MSIWPGPSLRHGGGAGFVPGTRSFAMTTPARPNILLIMADQHRGDVLGCAQPETGAPWPVQTPNLDRLAREGVRFRRGYTESPVCVSARSILLTGRLPHRTGVVDNGYSVRPGTVTLPVLLASRGYHGQAIGKMHFTPVREHHGLDRMWLSEEIPAGPDEDDFLREMIDAGFGHVEEPHGARHEMYYIPQVSQLPSDRHTTAWTGARTVDYLREHARDRSGQP
;
A
#
# COMPACT_ATOMS: atom_id res chain seq x y z
N MET A 1 18.83 20.37 -15.94
CA MET A 1 19.34 20.46 -17.32
C MET A 1 18.18 20.90 -18.20
N SER A 2 18.12 22.18 -18.51
CA SER A 2 17.04 22.85 -19.24
C SER A 2 17.36 22.85 -20.73
N ILE A 3 16.41 22.43 -21.57
CA ILE A 3 16.55 22.46 -23.03
C ILE A 3 15.59 23.53 -23.54
N TRP A 4 16.13 24.60 -24.12
CA TRP A 4 15.39 25.64 -24.83
C TRP A 4 15.42 25.36 -26.34
N PRO A 5 14.35 25.59 -27.11
CA PRO A 5 14.43 25.65 -28.56
C PRO A 5 14.75 27.08 -29.05
N GLY A 6 15.71 27.19 -29.97
CA GLY A 6 16.14 28.45 -30.60
C GLY A 6 15.15 29.01 -31.64
N PRO A 7 15.38 30.25 -32.13
CA PRO A 7 14.38 31.01 -32.89
C PRO A 7 14.31 30.58 -34.36
N SER A 8 13.08 30.56 -34.89
CA SER A 8 12.76 30.26 -36.28
C SER A 8 13.00 31.45 -37.22
N LEU A 9 13.46 31.14 -38.42
CA LEU A 9 13.58 32.05 -39.56
C LEU A 9 12.19 32.50 -40.04
N ARG A 10 12.02 33.82 -40.24
CA ARG A 10 10.82 34.43 -40.83
C ARG A 10 10.97 34.49 -42.36
N HIS A 11 9.97 33.99 -43.07
CA HIS A 11 9.63 34.40 -44.43
C HIS A 11 8.21 34.97 -44.45
N GLY A 12 8.04 36.08 -45.18
CA GLY A 12 6.84 36.90 -45.16
C GLY A 12 5.77 36.50 -46.17
N GLY A 13 4.63 37.20 -46.06
CA GLY A 13 3.66 37.40 -47.13
C GLY A 13 2.40 36.52 -47.06
N GLY A 14 1.26 37.14 -46.75
CA GLY A 14 -0.06 36.55 -46.98
C GLY A 14 -1.10 36.90 -45.92
N ALA A 15 -1.87 37.97 -46.14
CA ALA A 15 -3.07 38.27 -45.36
C ALA A 15 -4.18 37.26 -45.72
N GLY A 16 -4.20 36.12 -45.02
CA GLY A 16 -5.28 35.15 -45.04
C GLY A 16 -6.02 35.16 -43.69
N PHE A 17 -7.35 35.18 -43.74
CA PHE A 17 -8.21 35.04 -42.58
C PHE A 17 -7.95 33.69 -41.90
N VAL A 18 -7.31 33.70 -40.72
CA VAL A 18 -7.11 32.51 -39.89
C VAL A 18 -8.25 32.44 -38.87
N PRO A 19 -9.15 31.44 -38.93
CA PRO A 19 -10.14 31.26 -37.88
C PRO A 19 -9.40 30.98 -36.58
N GLY A 20 -9.63 31.82 -35.56
CA GLY A 20 -8.99 31.72 -34.26
C GLY A 20 -9.23 30.36 -33.63
N THR A 21 -8.27 29.47 -33.76
CA THR A 21 -8.25 28.21 -33.01
C THR A 21 -7.86 28.60 -31.60
N ARG A 22 -8.85 28.72 -30.70
CA ARG A 22 -8.58 28.74 -29.27
C ARG A 22 -7.93 27.41 -28.93
N SER A 23 -6.60 27.42 -28.79
CA SER A 23 -5.88 26.32 -28.17
C SER A 23 -6.36 26.23 -26.72
N PHE A 24 -7.20 25.24 -26.43
CA PHE A 24 -7.41 24.83 -25.07
C PHE A 24 -6.14 24.09 -24.65
N ALA A 25 -5.31 24.75 -23.85
CA ALA A 25 -4.29 24.05 -23.09
C ALA A 25 -5.01 23.02 -22.22
N MET A 26 -4.95 21.75 -22.62
CA MET A 26 -5.32 20.66 -21.72
C MET A 26 -4.26 20.63 -20.64
N THR A 27 -4.54 21.25 -19.50
CA THR A 27 -3.77 21.01 -18.28
C THR A 27 -3.89 19.53 -18.01
N THR A 28 -2.83 18.78 -18.33
CA THR A 28 -2.80 17.35 -18.03
C THR A 28 -2.97 17.26 -16.52
N PRO A 29 -4.05 16.62 -16.02
CA PRO A 29 -4.28 16.53 -14.59
C PRO A 29 -3.02 15.97 -13.94
N ALA A 30 -2.56 16.61 -12.87
CA ALA A 30 -1.42 16.12 -12.12
C ALA A 30 -1.69 14.66 -11.74
N ARG A 31 -0.76 13.76 -12.07
CA ARG A 31 -0.87 12.33 -11.77
C ARG A 31 -1.17 12.15 -10.27
N PRO A 32 -2.24 11.44 -9.88
CA PRO A 32 -2.61 11.30 -8.48
C PRO A 32 -1.60 10.44 -7.73
N ASN A 33 -1.45 10.66 -6.43
CA ASN A 33 -0.78 9.69 -5.56
C ASN A 33 -1.75 8.53 -5.26
N ILE A 34 -1.23 7.32 -5.11
CA ILE A 34 -2.00 6.11 -4.77
C ILE A 34 -1.54 5.63 -3.39
N LEU A 35 -2.45 5.54 -2.43
CA LEU A 35 -2.21 4.96 -1.11
C LEU A 35 -3.11 3.73 -0.94
N LEU A 36 -2.50 2.55 -0.83
CA LEU A 36 -3.21 1.31 -0.52
C LEU A 36 -3.03 1.00 0.97
N ILE A 37 -4.15 1.02 1.72
CA ILE A 37 -4.18 0.62 3.13
C ILE A 37 -4.80 -0.78 3.19
N MET A 38 -4.02 -1.77 3.62
CA MET A 38 -4.44 -3.16 3.70
C MET A 38 -4.29 -3.66 5.14
N ALA A 39 -5.39 -4.13 5.72
CA ALA A 39 -5.38 -4.87 6.98
C ALA A 39 -5.35 -6.38 6.69
N ASP A 40 -4.78 -7.16 7.61
CA ASP A 40 -4.76 -8.62 7.52
C ASP A 40 -5.88 -9.23 8.37
N GLN A 41 -6.59 -10.21 7.81
CA GLN A 41 -7.75 -10.90 8.42
C GLN A 41 -8.83 -9.99 9.06
N HIS A 42 -8.94 -8.73 8.62
CA HIS A 42 -9.94 -7.80 9.14
C HIS A 42 -11.32 -8.12 8.56
N ARG A 43 -12.26 -8.47 9.44
CA ARG A 43 -13.64 -8.77 9.02
C ARG A 43 -14.38 -7.49 8.63
N GLY A 44 -15.08 -7.50 7.50
CA GLY A 44 -15.82 -6.33 7.04
C GLY A 44 -17.04 -5.96 7.91
N ASP A 45 -17.59 -6.91 8.66
CA ASP A 45 -18.77 -6.70 9.52
C ASP A 45 -18.47 -5.97 10.83
N VAL A 46 -17.20 -5.86 11.23
CA VAL A 46 -16.81 -5.11 12.44
C VAL A 46 -16.70 -3.60 12.21
N LEU A 47 -16.70 -3.15 10.94
CA LEU A 47 -16.67 -1.73 10.59
C LEU A 47 -17.94 -1.03 11.11
N GLY A 48 -17.78 0.08 11.82
CA GLY A 48 -18.88 0.87 12.36
C GLY A 48 -19.90 1.27 11.29
N CYS A 49 -19.45 1.63 10.10
CA CYS A 49 -20.32 1.93 8.95
C CYS A 49 -21.04 0.70 8.33
N ALA A 50 -20.63 -0.52 8.65
CA ALA A 50 -21.26 -1.76 8.19
C ALA A 50 -22.17 -2.41 9.24
N GLN A 51 -21.93 -2.17 10.53
CA GLN A 51 -22.70 -2.76 11.64
C GLN A 51 -24.23 -2.62 11.51
N PRO A 52 -24.81 -1.46 11.11
CA PRO A 52 -26.26 -1.32 10.91
C PRO A 52 -26.87 -2.30 9.89
N GLU A 53 -26.07 -2.82 8.97
CA GLU A 53 -26.50 -3.73 7.90
C GLU A 53 -26.44 -5.21 8.33
N THR A 54 -25.65 -5.51 9.36
CA THR A 54 -25.35 -6.88 9.80
C THR A 54 -26.15 -7.30 11.03
N GLY A 55 -26.81 -6.35 11.70
CA GLY A 55 -27.68 -6.61 12.84
C GLY A 55 -26.96 -7.03 14.13
N ALA A 56 -25.63 -7.06 14.15
CA ALA A 56 -24.82 -7.42 15.30
C ALA A 56 -23.95 -6.23 15.72
N PRO A 57 -24.21 -5.59 16.88
CA PRO A 57 -23.32 -4.54 17.38
C PRO A 57 -22.02 -5.18 17.88
N TRP A 58 -20.90 -4.79 17.29
CA TRP A 58 -19.58 -5.16 17.78
C TRP A 58 -19.03 -4.03 18.66
N PRO A 59 -18.30 -4.31 19.74
CA PRO A 59 -17.67 -3.27 20.58
C PRO A 59 -16.46 -2.61 19.91
N VAL A 60 -16.37 -2.63 18.58
CA VAL A 60 -15.25 -2.13 17.79
C VAL A 60 -15.61 -0.76 17.22
N GLN A 61 -14.72 0.21 17.42
CA GLN A 61 -14.88 1.57 16.91
C GLN A 61 -13.90 1.83 15.76
N THR A 62 -14.40 2.28 14.62
CA THR A 62 -13.58 2.53 13.42
C THR A 62 -13.76 3.94 12.83
N PRO A 63 -13.71 5.01 13.63
CA PRO A 63 -14.11 6.36 13.19
C PRO A 63 -13.33 6.85 11.95
N ASN A 64 -12.06 6.47 11.82
CA ASN A 64 -11.24 6.83 10.66
C ASN A 64 -11.65 6.08 9.39
N LEU A 65 -11.94 4.79 9.48
CA LEU A 65 -12.42 3.99 8.33
C LEU A 65 -13.85 4.38 7.95
N ASP A 66 -14.69 4.69 8.93
CA ASP A 66 -16.05 5.17 8.70
C ASP A 66 -16.05 6.53 8.01
N ARG A 67 -15.08 7.40 8.35
CA ARG A 67 -14.84 8.65 7.64
C ARG A 67 -14.40 8.41 6.20
N LEU A 68 -13.45 7.50 5.94
CA LEU A 68 -13.05 7.13 4.57
C LEU A 68 -14.23 6.59 3.75
N ALA A 69 -15.08 5.76 4.35
CA ALA A 69 -16.27 5.24 3.69
C ALA A 69 -17.29 6.33 3.36
N ARG A 70 -17.43 7.35 4.22
CA ARG A 70 -18.34 8.50 4.01
C ARG A 70 -17.82 9.49 2.98
N GLU A 71 -16.51 9.73 2.95
CA GLU A 71 -15.86 10.66 2.02
C GLU A 71 -15.53 10.02 0.66
N GLY A 72 -15.68 8.70 0.54
CA GLY A 72 -15.34 7.93 -0.65
C GLY A 72 -16.45 6.98 -1.08
N VAL A 73 -16.04 5.82 -1.60
CA VAL A 73 -16.95 4.76 -2.08
C VAL A 73 -16.70 3.49 -1.25
N ARG A 74 -17.77 2.93 -0.67
CA ARG A 74 -17.73 1.64 0.03
C ARG A 74 -18.39 0.55 -0.81
N PHE A 75 -17.61 -0.48 -1.17
CA PHE A 75 -18.14 -1.69 -1.78
C PHE A 75 -18.72 -2.62 -0.71
N ARG A 76 -20.05 -2.73 -0.66
CA ARG A 76 -20.76 -3.57 0.34
C ARG A 76 -20.61 -5.08 0.11
N ARG A 77 -20.16 -5.47 -1.08
CA ARG A 77 -20.00 -6.85 -1.54
C ARG A 77 -18.62 -7.04 -2.18
N GLY A 78 -17.58 -6.64 -1.45
CA GLY A 78 -16.19 -6.93 -1.81
C GLY A 78 -15.76 -8.25 -1.18
N TYR A 79 -15.26 -9.18 -1.99
CA TYR A 79 -14.85 -10.51 -1.55
C TYR A 79 -13.36 -10.73 -1.85
N THR A 80 -12.68 -11.48 -0.99
CA THR A 80 -11.38 -12.03 -1.35
C THR A 80 -11.58 -13.22 -2.27
N GLU A 81 -10.77 -13.31 -3.33
CA GLU A 81 -10.75 -14.46 -4.23
C GLU A 81 -9.98 -15.65 -3.64
N SER A 82 -9.28 -15.44 -2.53
CA SER A 82 -8.61 -16.49 -1.76
C SER A 82 -8.60 -16.15 -0.27
N PRO A 83 -9.12 -17.02 0.62
CA PRO A 83 -9.10 -16.78 2.07
C PRO A 83 -7.74 -17.14 2.71
N VAL A 84 -6.63 -17.02 1.96
CA VAL A 84 -5.27 -17.37 2.40
C VAL A 84 -4.32 -16.21 2.10
N CYS A 85 -3.45 -15.85 3.06
CA CYS A 85 -2.66 -14.62 3.06
C CYS A 85 -1.83 -14.42 1.78
N VAL A 86 -0.87 -15.31 1.49
CA VAL A 86 0.05 -15.16 0.34
C VAL A 86 -0.72 -15.24 -0.97
N SER A 87 -1.71 -16.12 -1.04
CA SER A 87 -2.57 -16.26 -2.22
C SER A 87 -3.37 -14.98 -2.49
N ALA A 88 -4.05 -14.40 -1.49
CA ALA A 88 -4.79 -13.14 -1.63
C ALA A 88 -3.90 -11.96 -2.02
N ARG A 89 -2.71 -11.87 -1.41
CA ARG A 89 -1.72 -10.82 -1.72
C ARG A 89 -1.14 -10.98 -3.13
N SER A 90 -0.93 -12.22 -3.59
CA SER A 90 -0.52 -12.48 -4.97
C SER A 90 -1.58 -12.01 -5.98
N ILE A 91 -2.87 -12.19 -5.67
CA ILE A 91 -3.98 -11.73 -6.52
C ILE A 91 -4.00 -10.20 -6.58
N LEU A 92 -3.82 -9.50 -5.46
CA LEU A 92 -3.69 -8.05 -5.43
C LEU A 92 -2.47 -7.56 -6.21
N LEU A 93 -1.35 -8.28 -6.10
CA LEU A 93 -0.10 -7.94 -6.74
C LEU A 93 -0.14 -8.12 -8.25
N THR A 94 -0.80 -9.16 -8.76
CA THR A 94 -0.76 -9.53 -10.19
C THR A 94 -2.07 -9.30 -10.93
N GLY A 95 -3.18 -9.10 -10.22
CA GLY A 95 -4.54 -9.07 -10.79
C GLY A 95 -4.99 -10.41 -11.39
N ARG A 96 -4.43 -11.54 -10.91
CA ARG A 96 -4.65 -12.88 -11.49
C ARG A 96 -5.03 -13.86 -10.40
N LEU A 97 -6.01 -14.71 -10.69
CA LEU A 97 -6.52 -15.72 -9.76
C LEU A 97 -5.48 -16.84 -9.46
N PRO A 98 -5.62 -17.57 -8.34
CA PRO A 98 -4.66 -18.61 -7.93
C PRO A 98 -4.39 -19.66 -9.01
N HIS A 99 -5.40 -20.07 -9.78
CA HIS A 99 -5.23 -21.03 -10.87
C HIS A 99 -4.37 -20.51 -12.04
N ARG A 100 -4.14 -19.18 -12.13
CA ARG A 100 -3.25 -18.55 -13.12
C ARG A 100 -1.87 -18.24 -12.56
N THR A 101 -1.76 -17.94 -11.27
CA THR A 101 -0.47 -17.62 -10.62
C THR A 101 0.23 -18.88 -10.10
N GLY A 102 -0.53 -19.94 -9.78
CA GLY A 102 -0.06 -21.12 -9.07
C GLY A 102 0.06 -20.93 -7.55
N VAL A 103 -0.28 -19.75 -7.03
CA VAL A 103 -0.15 -19.42 -5.60
C VAL A 103 -1.46 -19.76 -4.88
N VAL A 104 -1.58 -21.00 -4.44
CA VAL A 104 -2.83 -21.54 -3.86
C VAL A 104 -2.85 -21.55 -2.34
N ASP A 105 -1.69 -21.49 -1.69
CA ASP A 105 -1.55 -21.42 -0.23
C ASP A 105 -0.34 -20.54 0.18
N ASN A 106 -0.02 -20.51 1.48
CA ASN A 106 1.07 -19.70 2.05
C ASN A 106 2.49 -20.25 1.77
N GLY A 107 2.62 -21.47 1.27
CA GLY A 107 3.90 -22.10 0.92
C GLY A 107 4.38 -21.81 -0.51
N TYR A 108 3.57 -21.10 -1.32
CA TYR A 108 3.91 -20.73 -2.70
C TYR A 108 4.30 -19.26 -2.81
N SER A 109 4.97 -18.91 -3.91
CA SER A 109 5.31 -17.53 -4.23
C SER A 109 5.00 -17.17 -5.68
N VAL A 110 4.93 -15.86 -5.94
CA VAL A 110 4.77 -15.35 -7.30
C VAL A 110 6.02 -15.69 -8.10
N ARG A 111 5.84 -16.32 -9.26
CA ARG A 111 6.96 -16.73 -10.11
C ARG A 111 7.79 -15.52 -10.55
N PRO A 112 9.13 -15.62 -10.55
CA PRO A 112 10.00 -14.58 -11.10
C PRO A 112 9.59 -14.18 -12.51
N GLY A 113 9.68 -12.88 -12.82
CA GLY A 113 9.28 -12.32 -14.12
C GLY A 113 7.77 -12.14 -14.33
N THR A 114 6.92 -12.50 -13.35
CA THR A 114 5.49 -12.17 -13.41
C THR A 114 5.32 -10.65 -13.35
N VAL A 115 4.55 -10.09 -14.30
CA VAL A 115 4.21 -8.66 -14.28
C VAL A 115 3.28 -8.37 -13.12
N THR A 116 3.66 -7.41 -12.28
CA THR A 116 2.93 -6.99 -11.09
C THR A 116 2.43 -5.54 -11.22
N LEU A 117 1.46 -5.17 -10.39
CA LEU A 117 0.94 -3.81 -10.31
C LEU A 117 2.04 -2.78 -9.99
N PRO A 118 2.95 -2.99 -9.02
CA PRO A 118 4.07 -2.08 -8.80
C PRO A 118 4.97 -1.91 -10.04
N VAL A 119 5.31 -2.98 -10.75
CA VAL A 119 6.09 -2.89 -12.01
C VAL A 119 5.36 -2.02 -13.04
N LEU A 120 4.05 -2.20 -13.20
CA LEU A 120 3.24 -1.42 -14.13
C LEU A 120 3.16 0.07 -13.74
N LEU A 121 3.08 0.37 -12.45
CA LEU A 121 3.08 1.74 -11.93
C LEU A 121 4.47 2.38 -12.09
N ALA A 122 5.55 1.66 -11.77
CA ALA A 122 6.92 2.12 -11.94
C ALA A 122 7.23 2.48 -13.39
N SER A 123 6.76 1.68 -14.36
CA SER A 123 6.89 1.98 -15.79
C SER A 123 6.20 3.29 -16.23
N ARG A 124 5.33 3.86 -15.38
CA ARG A 124 4.62 5.13 -15.58
C ARG A 124 5.17 6.25 -14.69
N GLY A 125 6.34 6.05 -14.08
CA GLY A 125 7.04 7.02 -13.24
C GLY A 125 6.45 7.19 -11.84
N TYR A 126 5.73 6.19 -11.33
CA TYR A 126 5.38 6.14 -9.92
C TYR A 126 6.53 5.56 -9.10
N HIS A 127 6.69 6.06 -7.88
CA HIS A 127 7.57 5.48 -6.88
C HIS A 127 6.74 4.61 -5.91
N GLY A 128 7.18 3.38 -5.69
CA GLY A 128 6.50 2.38 -4.87
C GLY A 128 7.20 2.17 -3.53
N GLN A 129 6.52 2.50 -2.43
CA GLN A 129 6.96 2.22 -1.07
C GLN A 129 5.94 1.28 -0.40
N ALA A 130 6.45 0.20 0.21
CA ALA A 130 5.65 -0.68 1.05
C ALA A 130 6.13 -0.65 2.50
N ILE A 131 5.20 -0.69 3.46
CA ILE A 131 5.48 -0.60 4.90
C ILE A 131 4.55 -1.57 5.62
N GLY A 132 5.10 -2.45 6.44
CA GLY A 132 4.38 -3.49 7.18
C GLY A 132 4.55 -4.88 6.57
N LYS A 133 3.55 -5.74 6.74
CA LYS A 133 3.55 -7.13 6.26
C LYS A 133 3.27 -7.21 4.77
N MET A 134 4.18 -7.85 4.02
CA MET A 134 4.01 -8.16 2.60
C MET A 134 3.78 -9.65 2.37
N HIS A 135 4.34 -10.51 3.22
CA HIS A 135 4.22 -11.97 3.14
C HIS A 135 4.73 -12.51 1.79
N PHE A 136 5.85 -11.98 1.32
CA PHE A 136 6.52 -12.44 0.10
C PHE A 136 7.56 -13.51 0.43
N THR A 137 7.81 -14.38 -0.54
CA THR A 137 8.86 -15.40 -0.46
C THR A 137 9.63 -15.39 -1.78
N PRO A 138 10.93 -15.04 -1.80
CA PRO A 138 11.75 -14.59 -0.66
C PRO A 138 11.26 -13.29 0.00
N VAL A 139 11.53 -13.11 1.30
CA VAL A 139 11.02 -11.98 2.12
C VAL A 139 11.37 -10.60 1.54
N ARG A 140 12.57 -10.47 0.97
CA ARG A 140 13.07 -9.23 0.36
C ARG A 140 12.91 -9.18 -1.17
N GLU A 141 12.01 -9.99 -1.74
CA GLU A 141 11.63 -9.85 -3.14
C GLU A 141 10.68 -8.65 -3.31
N HIS A 142 11.13 -7.60 -4.00
CA HIS A 142 10.41 -6.33 -4.07
C HIS A 142 9.22 -6.33 -5.04
N HIS A 143 9.21 -7.22 -6.04
CA HIS A 143 8.14 -7.28 -7.04
C HIS A 143 7.80 -5.92 -7.70
N GLY A 144 8.80 -5.07 -7.93
CA GLY A 144 8.66 -3.74 -8.54
C GLY A 144 8.42 -2.59 -7.58
N LEU A 145 8.43 -2.83 -6.27
CA LEU A 145 8.51 -1.78 -5.25
C LEU A 145 9.94 -1.27 -5.15
N ASP A 146 10.11 0.03 -4.95
CA ASP A 146 11.43 0.63 -4.79
C ASP A 146 12.00 0.36 -3.39
N ARG A 147 11.14 0.39 -2.36
CA ARG A 147 11.55 0.15 -0.97
C ARG A 147 10.48 -0.58 -0.19
N MET A 148 10.93 -1.42 0.75
CA MET A 148 10.08 -2.11 1.71
C MET A 148 10.62 -1.91 3.13
N TRP A 149 9.74 -1.49 4.04
CA TRP A 149 9.95 -1.52 5.48
C TRP A 149 9.10 -2.65 6.04
N LEU A 150 9.73 -3.73 6.48
CA LEU A 150 9.02 -4.96 6.79
C LEU A 150 8.69 -5.09 8.28
N SER A 151 7.47 -5.58 8.50
CA SER A 151 6.98 -6.13 9.77
C SER A 151 6.20 -7.40 9.43
N GLU A 152 6.91 -8.46 9.08
CA GLU A 152 6.39 -9.75 8.69
C GLU A 152 5.75 -10.52 9.84
N GLU A 153 5.02 -11.58 9.51
CA GLU A 153 4.26 -12.34 10.50
C GLU A 153 5.11 -13.33 11.29
N ILE A 154 6.12 -13.93 10.65
CA ILE A 154 7.09 -14.86 11.26
C ILE A 154 8.44 -14.63 10.59
N PRO A 155 9.18 -13.57 10.97
CA PRO A 155 10.50 -13.36 10.41
C PRO A 155 11.48 -14.42 10.92
N ALA A 156 12.42 -14.88 10.08
CA ALA A 156 13.45 -15.83 10.52
C ALA A 156 14.46 -15.18 11.48
N GLY A 157 14.63 -13.85 11.39
CA GLY A 157 15.50 -13.07 12.23
C GLY A 157 15.47 -11.58 11.89
N PRO A 158 16.20 -10.74 12.64
CA PRO A 158 16.21 -9.28 12.47
C PRO A 158 16.81 -8.80 11.13
N ASP A 159 17.57 -9.65 10.45
CA ASP A 159 18.11 -9.33 9.13
C ASP A 159 17.01 -9.27 8.06
N GLU A 160 15.91 -10.01 8.26
CA GLU A 160 14.79 -10.07 7.33
C GLU A 160 13.70 -9.05 7.64
N ASP A 161 13.66 -8.48 8.84
CA ASP A 161 12.53 -7.70 9.35
C ASP A 161 12.97 -6.40 10.06
N ASP A 162 12.52 -5.26 9.53
CA ASP A 162 12.95 -3.96 10.02
C ASP A 162 12.35 -3.64 11.40
N PHE A 163 11.08 -4.02 11.62
CA PHE A 163 10.43 -3.88 12.91
C PHE A 163 11.14 -4.68 13.99
N LEU A 164 11.44 -5.96 13.75
CA LEU A 164 12.12 -6.81 14.73
C LEU A 164 13.48 -6.22 15.12
N ARG A 165 14.27 -5.81 14.13
CA ARG A 165 15.58 -5.19 14.35
C ARG A 165 15.46 -3.94 15.23
N GLU A 166 14.52 -3.05 14.92
CA GLU A 166 14.30 -1.84 15.70
C GLU A 166 13.81 -2.11 17.13
N MET A 167 13.03 -3.17 17.35
CA MET A 167 12.63 -3.56 18.70
C MET A 167 13.81 -4.08 19.52
N ILE A 168 14.69 -4.88 18.92
CA ILE A 168 15.92 -5.35 19.56
C ILE A 168 16.82 -4.16 19.91
N ASP A 169 17.07 -3.26 18.96
CA ASP A 169 17.90 -2.07 19.16
C ASP A 169 17.34 -1.14 20.24
N ALA A 170 16.01 -1.11 20.40
CA ALA A 170 15.32 -0.36 21.44
C ALA A 170 15.30 -1.06 22.82
N GLY A 171 15.96 -2.21 22.98
CA GLY A 171 16.06 -2.94 24.25
C GLY A 171 14.95 -3.96 24.50
N PHE A 172 14.08 -4.21 23.51
CA PHE A 172 12.99 -5.19 23.61
C PHE A 172 13.37 -6.58 23.06
N GLY A 173 14.67 -6.89 22.90
CA GLY A 173 15.11 -8.21 22.42
C GLY A 173 14.77 -9.39 23.35
N HIS A 174 14.29 -9.10 24.57
CA HIS A 174 13.78 -10.08 25.52
C HIS A 174 12.30 -10.43 25.29
N VAL A 175 11.57 -9.67 24.46
CA VAL A 175 10.16 -9.92 24.17
C VAL A 175 10.05 -11.02 23.12
N GLU A 176 9.41 -12.12 23.49
CA GLU A 176 9.11 -13.20 22.57
C GLU A 176 7.90 -12.83 21.71
N GLU A 177 7.97 -13.20 20.42
CA GLU A 177 6.89 -12.99 19.45
C GLU A 177 6.34 -11.54 19.42
N PRO A 178 7.19 -10.51 19.21
CA PRO A 178 6.78 -9.11 19.28
C PRO A 178 5.72 -8.71 18.24
N HIS A 179 5.54 -9.49 17.17
CA HIS A 179 4.52 -9.33 16.15
C HIS A 179 3.15 -9.91 16.55
N GLY A 180 3.09 -10.69 17.64
CA GLY A 180 1.91 -11.40 18.12
C GLY A 180 2.16 -12.90 18.27
N ALA A 181 1.71 -13.49 19.37
CA ALA A 181 2.02 -14.88 19.71
C ALA A 181 1.30 -15.90 18.83
N ARG A 182 2.02 -16.92 18.37
CA ARG A 182 1.56 -17.90 17.37
C ARG A 182 1.40 -19.33 17.85
N HIS A 183 1.79 -19.62 19.09
CA HIS A 183 1.74 -20.95 19.68
C HIS A 183 0.27 -21.43 19.89
N GLU A 184 -0.01 -22.18 20.96
CA GLU A 184 -1.37 -22.66 21.31
C GLU A 184 -2.43 -21.55 21.43
N MET A 185 -2.01 -20.27 21.41
CA MET A 185 -2.84 -19.09 21.58
C MET A 185 -3.16 -18.36 20.25
N TYR A 186 -2.80 -18.88 19.08
CA TYR A 186 -2.92 -18.17 17.79
C TYR A 186 -4.33 -17.59 17.49
N TYR A 187 -5.39 -18.26 17.94
CA TYR A 187 -6.78 -17.81 17.74
C TYR A 187 -7.40 -17.15 18.98
N ILE A 188 -6.61 -16.91 20.03
CA ILE A 188 -7.06 -16.30 21.27
C ILE A 188 -6.61 -14.84 21.26
N PRO A 189 -7.50 -13.86 21.52
CA PRO A 189 -7.11 -12.47 21.68
C PRO A 189 -6.07 -12.32 22.80
N GLN A 190 -5.01 -11.59 22.51
CA GLN A 190 -3.90 -11.39 23.43
C GLN A 190 -3.57 -9.91 23.54
N VAL A 191 -3.11 -9.51 24.73
CA VAL A 191 -2.55 -8.19 24.95
C VAL A 191 -1.10 -8.23 24.51
N SER A 192 -0.67 -7.24 23.73
CA SER A 192 0.73 -7.14 23.33
C SER A 192 1.63 -6.99 24.55
N GLN A 193 2.78 -7.66 24.51
CA GLN A 193 3.85 -7.47 25.49
C GLN A 193 4.61 -6.15 25.28
N LEU A 194 4.44 -5.53 24.11
CA LEU A 194 5.04 -4.24 23.79
C LEU A 194 4.12 -3.07 24.23
N PRO A 195 4.71 -1.92 24.59
CA PRO A 195 3.97 -0.67 24.70
C PRO A 195 3.16 -0.37 23.44
N SER A 196 2.02 0.31 23.59
CA SER A 196 1.08 0.55 22.49
C SER A 196 1.67 1.37 21.34
N ASP A 197 2.60 2.28 21.61
CA ASP A 197 3.36 3.07 20.62
C ASP A 197 4.43 2.24 19.88
N ARG A 198 4.78 1.07 20.41
CA ARG A 198 5.75 0.12 19.86
C ARG A 198 5.11 -1.10 19.22
N HIS A 199 3.79 -1.23 19.27
CA HIS A 199 3.08 -2.30 18.58
C HIS A 199 3.31 -2.22 17.06
N THR A 200 3.37 -3.36 16.37
CA THR A 200 3.60 -3.43 14.91
C THR A 200 2.70 -2.50 14.09
N THR A 201 1.42 -2.37 14.47
CA THR A 201 0.47 -1.46 13.79
C THR A 201 0.81 0.01 14.02
N ALA A 202 1.25 0.38 15.23
CA ALA A 202 1.69 1.74 15.54
C ALA A 202 2.99 2.08 14.81
N TRP A 203 3.95 1.14 14.78
CA TRP A 203 5.19 1.28 14.02
C TRP A 203 4.94 1.45 12.52
N THR A 204 4.09 0.61 11.93
CA THR A 204 3.70 0.69 10.52
C THR A 204 3.03 2.03 10.20
N GLY A 205 2.14 2.50 11.09
CA GLY A 205 1.48 3.79 10.97
C GLY A 205 2.45 4.97 11.05
N ALA A 206 3.35 4.98 12.03
CA ALA A 206 4.35 6.03 12.21
C ALA A 206 5.28 6.12 11.00
N ARG A 207 5.86 4.99 10.56
CA ARG A 207 6.70 4.90 9.36
C ARG A 207 5.98 5.41 8.11
N THR A 208 4.69 5.09 7.97
CA THR A 208 3.88 5.58 6.86
C THR A 208 3.69 7.10 6.92
N VAL A 209 3.39 7.65 8.10
CA VAL A 209 3.23 9.10 8.27
C VAL A 209 4.53 9.84 7.97
N ASP A 210 5.68 9.32 8.42
CA ASP A 210 6.98 9.93 8.15
C ASP A 210 7.29 9.95 6.66
N TYR A 211 7.12 8.81 5.97
CA TYR A 211 7.27 8.74 4.52
C TYR A 211 6.37 9.75 3.79
N LEU A 212 5.09 9.85 4.19
CA LEU A 212 4.15 10.78 3.57
C LEU A 212 4.52 12.25 3.82
N ARG A 213 5.11 12.59 4.97
CA ARG A 213 5.58 13.94 5.27
C ARG A 213 6.81 14.31 4.46
N GLU A 214 7.78 13.39 4.35
CA GLU A 214 8.98 13.57 3.53
C GLU A 214 8.65 13.76 2.04
N HIS A 215 7.58 13.13 1.57
CA HIS A 215 7.15 13.14 0.16
C HIS A 215 5.90 13.97 -0.09
N ALA A 216 5.49 14.79 0.89
CA ALA A 216 4.38 15.71 0.73
C ALA A 216 4.74 16.74 -0.34
N ARG A 217 4.11 16.64 -1.51
CA ARG A 217 4.18 17.72 -2.49
C ARG A 217 3.54 18.96 -1.87
N ASP A 218 4.21 20.09 -1.97
CA ASP A 218 3.59 21.37 -1.64
C ASP A 218 2.32 21.50 -2.49
N ARG A 219 1.17 21.59 -1.84
CA ARG A 219 -0.12 21.76 -2.50
C ARG A 219 -0.33 23.20 -2.98
N SER A 220 0.66 24.09 -2.77
CA SER A 220 0.69 25.41 -3.39
C SER A 220 0.84 25.27 -4.91
N GLY A 221 -0.29 25.12 -5.60
CA GLY A 221 -0.30 25.01 -7.05
C GLY A 221 0.50 26.13 -7.69
N GLN A 222 1.53 25.76 -8.45
CA GLN A 222 2.04 26.52 -9.57
C GLN A 222 2.36 25.54 -10.71
N PRO A 223 2.14 25.96 -11.98
CA PRO A 223 2.28 25.12 -13.17
C PRO A 223 3.68 24.50 -13.33
#